data_AF-A0A965X3F0-F1
#
_entry.id   AF-A0A965X3F0-F1
#
_cell.length_a   1.000
_cell.length_b   1.000
_cell.length_c   1.000
_cell.angle_alpha   90.00
_cell.angle_beta   90.00
_cell.angle_gamma   90.00
#
_symmetry.space_group_name_H-M   'P 1'
#
loop_
_entity.id
_entity.type
_entity.pdbx_description
1 polymer ?
#
loop_
_entity_poly.entity_id
_entity_poly.type
_entity_poly.pdbx_seq_one_letter_code
_entity_poly.pdbx_strand_id
1 'polypeptide(L)'
;MNKYEEAQELIEQARLLRGTSHVAAKALFLRAADIHRDFIRTLVDKPKTLGVYGLSAASLYVQAEELDKAESLIRGLLSMQITPYDKKRLKELLDSIAKV
;
A
#
# COMPACT_ATOMS: atom_id res chain seq x y z
N MET A 1 12.94 16.98 -2.03
CA MET A 1 12.33 15.72 -2.47
C MET A 1 10.87 15.74 -2.07
N ASN A 2 9.95 15.52 -3.00
CA ASN A 2 8.53 15.42 -2.63
C ASN A 2 8.23 14.03 -2.05
N LYS A 3 7.14 13.88 -1.28
CA LYS A 3 6.78 12.61 -0.63
C LYS A 3 6.56 11.46 -1.62
N TYR A 4 6.18 11.75 -2.86
CA TYR A 4 6.02 10.72 -3.88
C TYR A 4 7.38 10.14 -4.33
N GLU A 5 8.35 11.01 -4.62
CA GLU A 5 9.73 10.63 -4.96
C GLU A 5 10.36 9.82 -3.82
N GLU A 6 10.19 10.27 -2.58
CA GLU A 6 10.66 9.56 -1.40
C GLU A 6 10.07 8.14 -1.32
N ALA A 7 8.76 7.99 -1.50
CA ALA A 7 8.13 6.68 -1.49
C ALA A 7 8.63 5.77 -2.63
N GLN A 8 8.83 6.32 -3.83
CA GLN A 8 9.38 5.54 -4.96
C GLN A 8 10.82 5.09 -4.69
N GLU A 9 11.66 5.96 -4.16
CA GLU A 9 13.04 5.61 -3.81
C GLU A 9 13.09 4.49 -2.77
N LEU A 10 12.26 4.58 -1.72
CA LEU A 10 12.14 3.54 -0.71
C LEU A 10 11.69 2.19 -1.31
N ILE A 11 10.76 2.20 -2.25
CA ILE A 11 10.28 0.99 -2.93
C ILE A 11 11.40 0.33 -3.74
N GLU A 12 12.16 1.12 -4.51
CA GLU A 12 13.26 0.57 -5.31
C GLU A 12 14.39 0.04 -4.42
N GLN A 13 14.75 0.77 -3.35
CA GLN A 13 15.73 0.29 -2.37
C GLN A 13 15.25 -1.02 -1.70
N ALA A 14 13.97 -1.11 -1.32
CA ALA A 14 13.39 -2.31 -0.73
C ALA A 14 13.49 -3.53 -1.66
N ARG A 15 13.24 -3.34 -2.96
CA ARG A 15 13.36 -4.40 -3.98
C ARG A 15 14.79 -4.91 -4.11
N LEU A 16 15.77 -4.00 -4.11
CA LEU A 16 17.19 -4.37 -4.16
C LEU A 16 17.62 -5.16 -2.91
N LEU A 17 17.07 -4.81 -1.74
CA LEU A 17 17.40 -5.48 -0.49
C LEU A 17 16.65 -6.80 -0.27
N ARG A 18 15.59 -7.10 -1.03
CA ARG A 18 14.79 -8.32 -0.82
C ARG A 18 15.62 -9.61 -0.90
N GLY A 19 16.64 -9.65 -1.76
CA GLY A 19 17.54 -10.81 -1.90
C GLY A 19 18.70 -10.85 -0.90
N THR A 20 18.95 -9.79 -0.15
CA THR A 20 20.14 -9.65 0.71
C THR A 20 19.79 -9.44 2.18
N SER A 21 18.76 -8.64 2.48
CA SER A 21 18.24 -8.39 3.81
C SER A 21 16.73 -8.22 3.78
N HIS A 22 16.02 -9.32 4.06
CA HIS A 22 14.56 -9.34 4.12
C HIS A 22 14.00 -8.35 5.16
N VAL A 23 14.64 -8.27 6.34
CA VAL A 23 14.23 -7.35 7.42
C VAL A 23 14.36 -5.89 6.98
N ALA A 24 15.45 -5.52 6.32
CA ALA A 24 15.63 -4.17 5.81
C ALA A 24 14.63 -3.84 4.70
N ALA A 25 14.38 -4.79 3.78
CA ALA A 25 13.37 -4.62 2.74
C ALA A 25 11.98 -4.37 3.31
N LYS A 26 11.54 -5.13 4.33
CA LYS A 26 10.26 -4.91 5.02
C LYS A 26 10.16 -3.51 5.61
N ALA A 27 11.20 -3.06 6.31
CA ALA A 27 11.21 -1.74 6.94
C ALA A 27 11.04 -0.60 5.92
N LEU A 28 11.65 -0.75 4.73
CA LEU A 28 11.51 0.21 3.64
C LEU A 28 10.13 0.16 2.98
N PHE A 29 9.58 -1.04 2.75
CA PHE A 29 8.19 -1.18 2.26
C PHE A 29 7.17 -0.56 3.23
N LEU A 30 7.35 -0.76 4.54
CA LEU A 30 6.50 -0.16 5.57
C LEU A 30 6.53 1.36 5.50
N ARG A 31 7.72 1.97 5.42
CA ARG A 31 7.86 3.43 5.29
C ARG A 31 7.18 3.96 4.03
N ALA A 32 7.36 3.29 2.89
CA ALA A 32 6.70 3.68 1.64
C ALA A 32 5.15 3.55 1.74
N ALA A 33 4.67 2.49 2.39
CA ALA A 33 3.24 2.27 2.64
C ALA A 33 2.64 3.42 3.47
N ASP A 34 3.31 3.82 4.56
CA ASP A 34 2.87 4.89 5.44
C ASP A 34 2.81 6.24 4.69
N ILE A 35 3.76 6.53 3.81
CA ILE A 35 3.74 7.74 2.98
C ILE A 35 2.51 7.76 2.05
N HIS A 36 2.23 6.66 1.34
CA HIS A 36 1.06 6.57 0.48
C HIS A 36 -0.25 6.63 1.27
N ARG A 37 -0.29 5.98 2.44
CA ARG A 37 -1.44 6.00 3.34
C ARG A 37 -1.71 7.41 3.86
N ASP A 38 -0.68 8.16 4.22
CA ASP A 38 -0.88 9.55 4.67
C ASP A 38 -1.30 10.46 3.53
N PHE A 39 -0.80 10.22 2.31
CA PHE A 39 -1.25 10.96 1.14
C PHE A 39 -2.75 10.75 0.86
N ILE A 40 -3.25 9.51 0.91
CA ILE A 40 -4.68 9.27 0.66
C ILE A 40 -5.60 9.94 1.69
N ARG A 41 -5.13 10.17 2.91
CA ARG A 41 -5.90 10.91 3.94
C ARG A 41 -6.10 12.38 3.59
N THR A 42 -5.27 12.94 2.71
CA THR A 42 -5.39 14.32 2.21
C THR A 42 -6.26 14.43 0.96
N LEU A 43 -6.68 13.30 0.37
CA LEU A 43 -7.47 13.30 -0.85
C LEU A 43 -8.94 13.49 -0.53
N VAL A 44 -9.52 14.56 -1.07
CA VAL A 44 -10.97 14.83 -1.07
C VAL A 44 -11.46 14.74 -2.51
N ASP A 45 -12.56 14.02 -2.75
CA ASP A 45 -13.24 13.90 -4.05
C ASP A 45 -12.36 13.43 -5.23
N LYS A 46 -11.33 12.64 -4.94
CA LYS A 46 -10.45 12.03 -5.95
C LYS A 46 -10.53 10.50 -5.93
N PRO A 47 -11.66 9.89 -6.32
CA PRO A 47 -11.90 8.45 -6.18
C PRO A 47 -10.86 7.60 -6.92
N LYS A 48 -10.38 8.06 -8.09
CA LYS A 48 -9.33 7.39 -8.86
C LYS A 48 -7.98 7.43 -8.16
N THR A 49 -7.56 8.61 -7.70
CA THR A 49 -6.28 8.77 -6.99
C THR A 49 -6.29 8.01 -5.67
N LEU A 50 -7.40 8.07 -4.94
CA LEU A 50 -7.62 7.32 -3.70
C LEU A 50 -7.48 5.81 -3.93
N GLY A 51 -8.12 5.27 -4.98
CA GLY A 51 -8.02 3.86 -5.33
C GLY A 51 -6.59 3.42 -5.67
N VAL A 52 -5.90 4.17 -6.53
CA VAL A 52 -4.51 3.85 -6.94
C VAL A 52 -3.54 3.88 -5.77
N TYR A 53 -3.52 4.97 -4.99
CA TYR A 53 -2.60 5.09 -3.86
C TYR A 53 -2.99 4.20 -2.69
N GLY A 54 -4.29 3.96 -2.49
CA GLY A 54 -4.80 3.04 -1.47
C GLY A 54 -4.42 1.59 -1.76
N LEU A 55 -4.58 1.14 -3.01
CA LEU A 55 -4.11 -0.18 -3.45
C LEU A 55 -2.58 -0.31 -3.37
N SER A 56 -1.84 0.75 -3.73
CA SER A 56 -0.39 0.80 -3.57
C SER A 56 0.02 0.63 -2.10
N ALA A 57 -0.54 1.45 -1.20
CA ALA A 57 -0.27 1.38 0.24
C ALA A 57 -0.59 0.00 0.82
N ALA A 58 -1.76 -0.57 0.50
CA ALA A 58 -2.16 -1.90 0.96
C ALA A 58 -1.19 -2.98 0.47
N SER A 59 -0.80 -2.93 -0.81
CA SER A 59 0.17 -3.88 -1.38
C SER A 59 1.54 -3.77 -0.70
N LEU A 60 1.99 -2.55 -0.38
CA LEU A 60 3.26 -2.32 0.31
C LEU A 60 3.22 -2.84 1.75
N TYR A 61 2.11 -2.70 2.48
CA TYR A 61 1.95 -3.33 3.79
C TYR A 61 2.06 -4.86 3.70
N VAL A 62 1.49 -5.49 2.66
CA VAL A 62 1.66 -6.94 2.44
C VAL A 62 3.13 -7.29 2.20
N GLN A 63 3.85 -6.50 1.38
CA GLN A 63 5.28 -6.73 1.14
C GLN A 63 6.14 -6.49 2.40
N ALA A 64 5.65 -5.69 3.34
CA ALA A 64 6.25 -5.48 4.67
C ALA A 64 5.85 -6.55 5.70
N GLU A 65 4.97 -7.49 5.34
CA GLU A 65 4.34 -8.48 6.24
C GLU A 65 3.50 -7.87 7.37
N GLU A 66 3.01 -6.65 7.17
CA GLU A 66 2.13 -5.93 8.09
C GLU A 66 0.66 -6.21 7.73
N LEU A 67 0.27 -7.49 7.81
CA LEU A 67 -1.00 -8.00 7.27
C LEU A 67 -2.22 -7.34 7.92
N ASP A 68 -2.19 -7.11 9.23
CA ASP A 68 -3.28 -6.42 9.95
C ASP A 68 -3.50 -4.99 9.44
N LYS A 69 -2.40 -4.27 9.16
CA LYS A 69 -2.47 -2.91 8.58
C LYS A 69 -3.00 -2.95 7.16
N ALA A 70 -2.56 -3.91 6.36
CA ALA A 70 -3.05 -4.11 5.01
C ALA A 70 -4.56 -4.38 5.01
N GLU A 71 -5.03 -5.33 5.82
CA GLU A 71 -6.43 -5.69 5.93
C GLU A 71 -7.30 -4.51 6.41
N SER A 72 -6.88 -3.85 7.49
CA SER A 72 -7.59 -2.69 8.03
C SER A 72 -7.76 -1.59 6.97
N LEU A 73 -6.67 -1.28 6.24
CA LEU A 73 -6.70 -0.29 5.17
C LEU A 73 -7.62 -0.72 4.02
N ILE A 74 -7.53 -1.98 3.57
CA ILE A 74 -8.36 -2.51 2.48
C ILE A 74 -9.84 -2.40 2.83
N ARG A 75 -10.23 -2.83 4.04
CA ARG A 75 -11.63 -2.75 4.51
C ARG A 75 -12.12 -1.31 4.55
N GLY A 76 -11.29 -0.38 5.01
CA GLY A 76 -11.58 1.05 4.98
C GLY A 76 -11.75 1.60 3.57
N LEU A 77 -10.90 1.21 2.62
CA LEU A 77 -11.00 1.65 1.22
C LEU A 77 -12.23 1.07 0.50
N LEU A 78 -12.64 -0.16 0.83
CA LEU A 78 -13.81 -0.80 0.23
C LEU A 78 -15.13 -0.11 0.60
N SER A 79 -15.21 0.55 1.76
CA SER A 79 -16.35 1.37 2.17
C SER A 79 -16.36 2.76 1.51
N MET A 80 -15.25 3.18 0.89
CA MET A 80 -15.15 4.47 0.22
C MET A 80 -15.63 4.42 -1.24
N GLN A 81 -15.83 5.60 -1.82
CA GLN A 81 -16.04 5.76 -3.25
C GLN A 81 -14.68 5.73 -3.97
N ILE A 82 -14.35 4.57 -4.51
CA ILE A 82 -13.19 4.33 -5.39
C ILE A 82 -13.65 3.60 -6.65
N THR A 83 -12.77 3.48 -7.65
CA THR A 83 -13.17 2.88 -8.93
C THR A 83 -13.51 1.38 -8.77
N PRO A 84 -14.41 0.82 -9.61
CA PRO A 84 -14.72 -0.62 -9.57
C PRO A 84 -13.50 -1.51 -9.80
N TYR A 85 -12.55 -1.05 -10.64
CA TYR A 85 -11.29 -1.75 -10.87
C TYR A 85 -10.47 -1.87 -9.58
N ASP A 86 -10.28 -0.75 -8.87
CA ASP A 86 -9.52 -0.73 -7.61
C ASP A 86 -10.24 -1.56 -6.53
N LYS A 87 -11.58 -1.50 -6.45
CA LYS A 87 -12.36 -2.38 -5.55
C LYS A 87 -12.11 -3.86 -5.82
N LYS A 88 -12.08 -4.27 -7.09
CA LYS A 88 -11.81 -5.66 -7.48
C LYS A 88 -10.40 -6.07 -7.02
N ARG A 89 -9.39 -5.25 -7.30
CA ARG A 89 -8.00 -5.54 -6.90
C ARG A 89 -7.82 -5.60 -5.38
N LEU A 90 -8.47 -4.70 -4.64
CA LEU A 90 -8.45 -4.71 -3.17
C LEU A 90 -9.10 -5.99 -2.60
N LYS A 91 -10.20 -6.47 -3.19
CA LYS A 91 -10.81 -7.75 -2.80
C LYS A 91 -9.88 -8.93 -3.08
N GLU A 92 -9.28 -8.99 -4.27
CA GLU A 92 -8.28 -10.01 -4.63
C GLU A 92 -7.11 -10.02 -3.63
N LEU A 93 -6.63 -8.83 -3.23
CA LEU A 93 -5.57 -8.70 -2.24
C LEU A 93 -6.02 -9.16 -0.85
N LEU A 94 -7.23 -8.80 -0.41
CA LEU A 94 -7.78 -9.24 0.87
C LEU A 94 -7.92 -10.77 0.94
N ASP A 95 -8.40 -11.39 -0.14
CA ASP A 95 -8.53 -12.85 -0.23
C ASP A 95 -7.16 -13.55 -0.20
N SER A 96 -6.09 -12.88 -0.64
CA SER A 96 -4.72 -13.41 -0.57
C SER A 96 -4.16 -13.37 0.85
N ILE A 97 -4.51 -12.33 1.64
CA ILE A 97 -4.09 -12.19 3.04
C ILE A 97 -4.76 -13.27 3.90
N ALA A 98 -6.06 -13.52 3.68
CA ALA A 98 -6.84 -14.48 4.47
C ALA A 98 -6.43 -15.97 4.26
N LYS A 99 -5.53 -16.25 3.32
CA LYS A 99 -5.03 -17.60 3.01
C LYS A 99 -3.66 -17.90 3.64
N VAL A 100 -3.02 -16.89 4.25
CA VAL A 100 -1.74 -17.00 4.94
C VAL A 100 -1.99 -17.37 6.40
#